data_AF-A0AAN6ZDK2-F1
#
_entry.id   AF-A0AAN6ZDK2-F1
#
_cell.length_a   1.000
_cell.length_b   1.000
_cell.length_c   1.000
_cell.angle_alpha   90.00
_cell.angle_beta   90.00
_cell.angle_gamma   90.00
#
_symmetry.space_group_name_H-M   'P 1'
#
loop_
_entity.id
_entity.type
_entity.pdbx_description
1 polymer ?
#
loop_
_entity_poly.entity_id
_entity_poly.type
_entity_poly.pdbx_seq_one_letter_code
_entity_poly.pdbx_strand_id
1 'polypeptide(L)'
;LPVDGEDAPQQHDVCNDCFSGAYLQRLVNQSQSYCADGAVSDLTCFHSNVDEFDAPGDSLCLGQGAVLDVAAQKYALDCPPRALDADSSTLQLPLYRLRITGPRTVFQQAVKLETGIPGAHGDSNSNSNSNDSPPRFHLLVKRKGATNLWETLLEILSASMTLDVLRNAHDPSNATLPLFPPIAAADTQTVILDDHADGPYFDLWRLFSPHPPVRFKALLASPASSHAPKTNIILPLAGAGNPLWENDWVDRPNCTLSPTLRAFSRRILTHHHIPPRPAPPAATGPLTLTLLTRRHTRRLLNHTALLAALAPALRPHLPALKIQTLDPAALSFPDQLRRI
;
A
#
# COMPACT_ATOMS: atom_id res chain seq x y z
N LEU A 1 -26.64 -48.19 -1.23
CA LEU A 1 -25.15 -48.23 -1.35
C LEU A 1 -24.87 -48.75 -2.76
N PRO A 2 -24.19 -47.96 -3.60
CA PRO A 2 -22.82 -47.52 -3.35
C PRO A 2 -22.72 -46.14 -2.69
N VAL A 3 -21.64 -45.99 -1.94
CA VAL A 3 -21.04 -44.75 -1.45
C VAL A 3 -20.05 -44.33 -2.52
N ASP A 4 -20.04 -43.07 -2.91
CA ASP A 4 -18.82 -42.37 -3.33
C ASP A 4 -19.09 -40.88 -3.14
N GLY A 5 -18.79 -40.41 -1.92
CA GLY A 5 -18.54 -39.01 -1.66
C GLY A 5 -17.17 -38.69 -2.20
N GLU A 6 -17.11 -38.08 -3.37
CA GLU A 6 -16.00 -37.20 -3.72
C GLU A 6 -16.51 -35.79 -3.49
N ASP A 7 -16.05 -35.18 -2.39
CA ASP A 7 -16.12 -33.73 -2.23
C ASP A 7 -15.45 -33.10 -3.45
N ALA A 8 -16.25 -32.55 -4.36
CA ALA A 8 -15.74 -31.70 -5.41
C ALA A 8 -14.95 -30.57 -4.71
N PRO A 9 -13.66 -30.35 -5.04
CA PRO A 9 -12.91 -29.27 -4.43
C PRO A 9 -13.68 -27.98 -4.65
N GLN A 10 -14.02 -27.27 -3.57
CA GLN A 10 -14.66 -25.96 -3.64
C GLN A 10 -13.84 -25.10 -4.60
N GLN A 11 -14.40 -24.86 -5.79
CA GLN A 11 -13.74 -24.11 -6.83
C GLN A 11 -13.61 -22.68 -6.30
N HIS A 12 -12.43 -22.33 -5.80
CA HIS A 12 -12.14 -21.01 -5.25
C HIS A 12 -12.45 -19.97 -6.31
N ASP A 13 -13.32 -19.01 -6.00
CA ASP A 13 -13.55 -17.86 -6.86
C ASP A 13 -12.37 -16.91 -6.70
N VAL A 14 -11.29 -17.21 -7.41
CA VAL A 14 -10.05 -16.44 -7.40
C VAL A 14 -10.31 -14.95 -7.65
N CYS A 15 -11.32 -14.60 -8.46
CA CYS A 15 -11.64 -13.20 -8.71
C CYS A 15 -12.10 -12.50 -7.44
N ASN A 16 -13.04 -13.11 -6.72
CA ASN A 16 -13.48 -12.59 -5.44
C ASN A 16 -12.35 -12.61 -4.41
N ASP A 17 -11.61 -13.71 -4.36
CA ASP A 17 -10.54 -13.90 -3.39
C ASP A 17 -9.41 -12.89 -3.55
N CYS A 18 -8.98 -12.58 -4.77
CA CYS A 18 -7.86 -11.68 -5.00
C CYS A 18 -8.28 -10.21 -5.12
N PHE A 19 -9.45 -9.93 -5.71
CA PHE A 19 -9.76 -8.57 -6.18
C PHE A 19 -10.92 -7.89 -5.43
N SER A 20 -11.47 -8.54 -4.40
CA SER A 20 -12.56 -8.01 -3.57
C SER A 20 -12.13 -7.73 -2.11
N GLY A 21 -13.08 -7.34 -1.26
CA GLY A 21 -12.85 -7.22 0.18
C GLY A 21 -12.47 -8.55 0.86
N ALA A 22 -12.73 -9.70 0.23
CA ALA A 22 -12.35 -11.01 0.75
C ALA A 22 -10.83 -11.12 0.96
N TYR A 23 -10.02 -10.56 0.05
CA TYR A 23 -8.57 -10.48 0.20
C TYR A 23 -8.17 -9.77 1.50
N LEU A 24 -8.77 -8.60 1.75
CA LEU A 24 -8.48 -7.79 2.93
C LEU A 24 -8.93 -8.49 4.21
N GLN A 25 -10.09 -9.16 4.18
CA GLN A 25 -10.60 -9.91 5.33
C GLN A 25 -9.70 -11.10 5.68
N ARG A 26 -9.13 -11.80 4.69
CA ARG A 26 -8.17 -12.88 4.97
C ARG A 26 -6.92 -12.37 5.67
N LEU A 27 -6.38 -11.23 5.23
CA LEU A 27 -5.27 -10.57 5.95
C LEU A 27 -5.65 -10.29 7.41
N VAL A 28 -6.83 -9.73 7.67
CA VAL A 28 -7.34 -9.49 9.04
C VAL A 28 -7.38 -10.77 9.86
N ASN A 29 -7.92 -11.85 9.29
CA ASN A 29 -8.06 -13.15 9.96
C ASN A 29 -6.71 -13.87 10.16
N GLN A 30 -5.68 -13.50 9.40
CA GLN A 30 -4.32 -14.05 9.48
C GLN A 30 -3.38 -13.08 10.20
N SER A 31 -3.86 -12.52 11.31
CA SER A 31 -3.10 -11.62 12.18
C SER A 31 -2.45 -12.35 13.35
N GLN A 32 -1.26 -11.91 13.75
CA GLN A 32 -0.52 -12.45 14.88
C GLN A 32 0.31 -11.36 15.56
N SER A 33 0.24 -11.30 16.89
CA SER A 33 1.18 -10.52 17.72
C SER A 33 2.47 -11.31 17.93
N TYR A 34 3.59 -10.60 17.85
CA TYR A 34 4.95 -11.14 17.98
C TYR A 34 5.65 -10.78 19.28
N CYS A 35 5.01 -9.99 20.15
CA CYS A 35 5.55 -9.62 21.45
C CYS A 35 5.13 -10.62 22.52
N ALA A 36 5.95 -10.78 23.54
CA ALA A 36 5.62 -11.59 24.70
C ALA A 36 4.50 -10.93 25.53
N ASP A 37 3.76 -11.75 26.29
CA ASP A 37 2.68 -11.28 27.16
C ASP A 37 3.22 -10.27 28.18
N GLY A 38 2.50 -9.16 28.37
CA GLY A 38 2.88 -8.08 29.30
C GLY A 38 3.94 -7.12 28.75
N ALA A 39 4.31 -7.22 27.47
CA ALA A 39 5.12 -6.21 26.80
C ALA A 39 4.46 -4.82 26.81
N VAL A 40 5.27 -3.76 26.86
CA VAL A 40 4.78 -2.37 26.91
C VAL A 40 4.41 -1.85 25.51
N SER A 41 5.05 -2.40 24.48
CA SER A 41 4.71 -2.18 23.08
C SER A 41 4.20 -3.48 22.46
N ASP A 42 3.47 -3.37 21.36
CA ASP A 42 3.04 -4.53 20.56
C ASP A 42 3.55 -4.44 19.11
N LEU A 43 3.69 -5.59 18.48
CA LEU A 43 3.98 -5.75 17.06
C LEU A 43 3.07 -6.83 16.51
N THR A 44 1.98 -6.39 15.88
CA THR A 44 1.02 -7.27 15.21
C THR A 44 1.26 -7.24 13.71
N CYS A 45 1.47 -8.41 13.10
CA CYS A 45 1.56 -8.54 11.63
C CYS A 45 0.39 -9.34 11.06
N PHE A 46 0.06 -9.05 9.81
CA PHE A 46 -1.03 -9.64 9.05
C PHE A 46 -0.42 -10.28 7.81
N HIS A 47 -0.68 -11.56 7.62
CA HIS A 47 -0.04 -12.36 6.60
C HIS A 47 -1.02 -12.65 5.47
N SER A 48 -0.55 -12.56 4.23
CA SER A 48 -1.28 -13.12 3.10
C SER A 48 -0.78 -14.53 2.88
N ASN A 49 -1.67 -15.49 2.83
CA ASN A 49 -1.41 -16.81 2.25
C ASN A 49 -2.32 -16.92 1.03
N VAL A 50 -1.81 -16.50 -0.13
CA VAL A 50 -2.47 -16.79 -1.40
C VAL A 50 -1.74 -17.98 -2.00
N ASP A 51 -2.26 -19.17 -1.72
CA ASP A 51 -1.67 -20.46 -2.06
C ASP A 51 -1.51 -20.68 -3.57
N GLU A 52 -2.09 -19.82 -4.40
CA GLU A 52 -2.09 -19.93 -5.87
C GLU A 52 -0.72 -19.69 -6.52
N PHE A 53 0.26 -19.12 -5.80
CA PHE A 53 1.51 -18.63 -6.40
C PHE A 53 2.77 -19.42 -6.07
N ASP A 54 2.67 -20.59 -5.42
CA ASP A 54 3.83 -21.41 -4.97
C ASP A 54 4.92 -20.57 -4.27
N ALA A 55 4.52 -19.47 -3.65
CA ALA A 55 5.39 -18.46 -3.08
C ALA A 55 4.81 -18.03 -1.73
N PRO A 56 5.64 -17.96 -0.68
CA PRO A 56 5.15 -17.53 0.62
C PRO A 56 4.65 -16.09 0.47
N GLY A 57 3.45 -15.81 0.99
CA GLY A 57 2.78 -14.54 0.71
C GLY A 57 3.43 -13.36 1.42
N ASP A 58 2.93 -12.15 1.19
CA ASP A 58 3.47 -10.93 1.81
C ASP A 58 2.87 -10.69 3.20
N SER A 59 3.37 -9.67 3.89
CA SER A 59 2.84 -9.26 5.19
C SER A 59 2.77 -7.75 5.29
N LEU A 60 2.02 -7.27 6.28
CA LEU A 60 2.08 -5.90 6.79
C LEU A 60 2.13 -5.95 8.31
N CYS A 61 2.62 -4.91 8.97
CA CYS A 61 2.69 -4.88 10.43
C CYS A 61 2.27 -3.53 11.01
N LEU A 62 1.73 -3.58 12.22
CA LEU A 62 1.48 -2.44 13.09
C LEU A 62 2.34 -2.61 14.35
N GLY A 63 3.23 -1.65 14.60
CA GLY A 63 3.93 -1.52 15.87
C GLY A 63 3.25 -0.47 16.74
N GLN A 64 2.77 -0.84 17.91
CA GLN A 64 2.08 0.08 18.83
C GLN A 64 3.02 0.59 19.92
N GLY A 65 2.94 1.89 20.20
CA GLY A 65 3.71 2.52 21.28
C GLY A 65 5.22 2.57 21.03
N ALA A 66 5.65 2.76 19.78
CA ALA A 66 7.04 2.94 19.42
C ALA A 66 7.60 4.28 19.89
N VAL A 67 8.89 4.33 20.22
CA VAL A 67 9.64 5.54 20.55
C VAL A 67 10.69 5.80 19.48
N LEU A 68 10.81 7.03 18.99
CA LEU A 68 11.87 7.38 18.04
C LEU A 68 13.21 7.56 18.77
N ASP A 69 14.12 6.59 18.60
CA ASP A 69 15.50 6.70 19.06
C ASP A 69 16.34 7.40 17.99
N VAL A 70 16.59 8.69 18.21
CA VAL A 70 17.38 9.53 17.30
C VAL A 70 18.83 9.06 17.20
N ALA A 71 19.41 8.54 18.29
CA ALA A 71 20.80 8.08 18.32
C ALA A 71 20.96 6.78 17.53
N ALA A 72 20.04 5.82 17.70
CA ALA A 72 20.01 4.59 16.91
C ALA A 72 19.42 4.77 15.50
N GLN A 73 18.87 5.95 15.20
CA GLN A 73 18.16 6.26 13.95
C GLN A 73 17.03 5.27 13.64
N LYS A 74 16.29 4.84 14.65
CA LYS A 74 15.26 3.79 14.54
C LYS A 74 14.08 4.06 15.48
N TYR A 75 12.92 3.53 15.11
CA TYR A 75 11.82 3.34 16.04
C TYR A 75 12.11 2.11 16.91
N ALA A 76 12.09 2.32 18.21
CA ALA A 76 12.28 1.30 19.22
C ALA A 76 10.91 0.84 19.73
N LEU A 77 10.67 -0.48 19.72
CA LEU A 77 9.49 -1.12 20.32
C LEU A 77 9.96 -1.92 21.53
N ASP A 78 9.32 -1.69 22.69
CA ASP A 78 9.55 -2.47 23.92
C ASP A 78 8.75 -3.78 23.83
N CYS A 79 9.24 -4.64 22.94
CA CYS A 79 8.59 -5.84 22.46
C CYS A 79 9.61 -6.97 22.57
N PRO A 80 9.80 -7.55 23.78
CA PRO A 80 10.48 -8.82 23.90
C PRO A 80 9.80 -9.82 22.95
N PRO A 81 10.54 -10.46 22.04
CA PRO A 81 9.95 -11.40 21.12
C PRO A 81 9.31 -12.55 21.90
N ARG A 82 8.08 -12.92 21.53
CA ARG A 82 7.47 -14.14 22.04
C ARG A 82 8.36 -15.33 21.68
N ALA A 83 8.51 -16.27 22.62
CA ALA A 83 9.09 -17.57 22.29
C ALA A 83 8.19 -18.25 21.25
N LEU A 84 8.60 -18.21 19.99
CA LEU A 84 8.04 -19.05 18.94
C LEU A 84 8.60 -20.46 19.17
N ASP A 85 7.78 -21.50 18.98
CA ASP A 85 8.15 -22.88 19.28
C ASP A 85 9.54 -23.24 18.71
N ALA A 86 10.30 -23.96 19.54
CA ALA A 86 11.76 -24.02 19.55
C ALA A 86 12.41 -24.44 18.22
N ASP A 87 13.02 -23.49 17.51
CA ASP A 87 14.32 -23.70 16.82
C ASP A 87 15.04 -22.44 16.29
N SER A 88 14.73 -21.22 16.78
CA SER A 88 15.56 -20.07 16.40
C SER A 88 15.68 -19.01 17.49
N SER A 89 16.91 -18.73 17.91
CA SER A 89 17.34 -17.67 18.83
C SER A 89 17.29 -16.26 18.22
N THR A 90 16.53 -16.11 17.14
CA THR A 90 16.25 -14.85 16.45
C THR A 90 14.77 -14.86 16.17
N LEU A 91 14.04 -13.80 16.55
CA LEU A 91 12.68 -13.59 16.08
C LEU A 91 12.73 -13.58 14.54
N GLN A 92 12.53 -14.72 13.91
CA GLN A 92 12.26 -14.82 12.49
C GLN A 92 10.82 -14.34 12.36
N LEU A 93 10.60 -13.02 12.46
CA LEU A 93 9.38 -12.42 11.94
C LEU A 93 9.26 -13.01 10.55
N PRO A 94 8.21 -13.77 10.25
CA PRO A 94 8.07 -14.40 8.97
C PRO A 94 7.57 -13.33 7.99
N LEU A 95 8.42 -12.34 7.76
CA LEU A 95 8.30 -11.35 6.71
C LEU A 95 8.82 -12.08 5.48
N TYR A 96 7.94 -12.96 5.00
CA TYR A 96 8.16 -14.05 4.05
C TYR A 96 8.79 -13.62 2.71
N ARG A 97 8.88 -12.31 2.40
CA ARG A 97 9.55 -11.81 1.20
C ARG A 97 10.64 -10.78 1.46
N LEU A 98 11.74 -10.94 0.72
CA LEU A 98 12.81 -9.96 0.47
C LEU A 98 12.36 -8.83 -0.48
N ARG A 99 11.07 -8.49 -0.53
CA ARG A 99 10.60 -7.40 -1.39
C ARG A 99 11.16 -6.09 -0.82
N ILE A 100 11.91 -5.37 -1.66
CA ILE A 100 12.70 -4.19 -1.30
C ILE A 100 11.86 -3.09 -0.62
N THR A 101 10.56 -3.06 -0.90
CA THR A 101 9.62 -2.06 -0.36
C THR A 101 8.74 -2.58 0.77
N GLY A 102 8.86 -3.86 1.13
CA GLY A 102 7.98 -4.53 2.10
C GLY A 102 8.42 -4.39 3.55
N PRO A 103 7.63 -4.93 4.50
CA PRO A 103 7.87 -4.73 5.92
C PRO A 103 9.24 -5.21 6.37
N ARG A 104 9.79 -6.29 5.77
CA ARG A 104 11.13 -6.78 6.14
C ARG A 104 12.19 -5.70 5.99
N THR A 105 12.21 -5.05 4.84
CA THR A 105 13.22 -4.02 4.53
C THR A 105 12.98 -2.78 5.39
N VAL A 106 11.72 -2.37 5.53
CA VAL A 106 11.32 -1.25 6.39
C VAL A 106 11.73 -1.50 7.85
N PHE A 107 11.45 -2.70 8.36
CA PHE A 107 11.77 -3.12 9.72
C PHE A 107 13.28 -3.11 9.96
N GLN A 108 14.05 -3.75 9.08
CA GLN A 108 15.51 -3.78 9.19
C GLN A 108 16.13 -2.38 9.17
N GLN A 109 15.59 -1.49 8.34
CA GLN A 109 16.10 -0.14 8.17
C GLN A 109 15.71 0.79 9.32
N ALA A 110 14.45 0.76 9.78
CA ALA A 110 13.88 1.80 10.62
C ALA A 110 13.31 1.31 11.95
N VAL A 111 13.36 0.01 12.25
CA VAL A 111 12.78 -0.55 13.49
C VAL A 111 13.83 -1.37 14.25
N LYS A 112 13.73 -1.36 15.57
CA LYS A 112 14.44 -2.25 16.48
C LYS A 112 13.49 -2.72 17.59
N LEU A 113 13.65 -3.97 18.01
CA LEU A 113 12.99 -4.52 19.20
C LEU A 113 14.00 -4.49 20.34
N GLU A 114 13.59 -3.96 21.46
CA GLU A 114 14.40 -3.89 22.68
C GLU A 114 13.54 -4.27 23.88
N THR A 115 14.20 -4.51 25.01
CA THR A 115 13.53 -4.69 26.30
C THR A 115 13.91 -3.54 27.24
N GLY A 116 12.91 -2.98 27.92
CA GLY A 116 13.15 -1.95 28.93
C GLY A 116 13.63 -0.62 28.35
N ILE A 117 12.93 -0.12 27.35
CA ILE A 117 13.27 1.17 26.71
C ILE A 117 13.06 2.30 27.74
N PRO A 118 14.07 3.15 28.02
CA PRO A 118 13.90 4.32 28.89
C PRO A 118 12.80 5.23 28.35
N GLY A 119 11.75 5.46 29.15
CA GLY A 119 10.54 6.20 28.73
C GLY A 119 9.39 5.32 28.22
N ALA A 120 9.59 4.01 28.01
CA ALA A 120 8.48 3.06 27.84
C ALA A 120 7.62 2.97 29.12
N HIS A 121 8.25 3.08 30.29
CA HIS A 121 7.57 3.20 31.59
C HIS A 121 7.33 4.65 32.04
N GLY A 122 7.48 5.64 31.16
CA GLY A 122 7.27 7.05 31.49
C GLY A 122 5.83 7.33 31.94
N ASP A 123 5.70 7.57 33.24
CA ASP A 123 4.57 8.01 34.04
C ASP A 123 3.28 8.41 33.29
N SER A 124 2.23 7.64 33.53
CA SER A 124 0.80 8.07 33.46
C SER A 124 0.45 9.19 34.46
N ASN A 125 1.44 9.96 34.93
CA ASN A 125 1.32 11.02 35.91
C ASN A 125 1.62 12.40 35.31
N SER A 126 1.35 12.56 34.00
CA SER A 126 0.99 13.88 33.48
C SER A 126 -0.42 14.19 33.96
N ASN A 127 -0.52 15.01 35.02
CA ASN A 127 -1.71 15.79 35.34
C ASN A 127 -1.99 16.80 34.20
N SER A 128 -2.35 16.28 33.02
CA SER A 128 -2.91 17.06 31.93
C SER A 128 -4.38 16.70 31.82
N ASN A 129 -5.23 17.65 32.20
CA ASN A 129 -6.61 17.71 31.73
C ASN A 129 -6.59 17.86 30.19
N SER A 130 -6.32 16.79 29.47
CA SER A 130 -6.34 16.75 28.02
C SER A 130 -7.15 15.56 27.58
N ASN A 131 -8.22 15.82 26.82
CA ASN A 131 -8.86 14.83 25.95
C ASN A 131 -7.77 13.97 25.29
N ASP A 132 -7.65 12.71 25.69
CA ASP A 132 -6.64 11.77 25.21
C ASP A 132 -6.70 11.70 23.68
N SER A 133 -5.79 12.42 23.04
CA SER A 133 -5.61 12.29 21.60
C SER A 133 -4.95 10.92 21.38
N PRO A 134 -5.50 10.07 20.50
CA PRO A 134 -4.90 8.77 20.22
C PRO A 134 -3.44 8.95 19.76
N PRO A 135 -2.56 7.96 19.99
CA PRO A 135 -1.17 8.06 19.56
C PRO A 135 -1.07 8.34 18.06
N ARG A 136 -0.18 9.27 17.69
CA ARG A 136 0.09 9.61 16.28
C ARG A 136 0.51 8.37 15.50
N PHE A 137 0.17 8.30 14.22
CA PHE A 137 0.55 7.19 13.36
C PHE A 137 1.64 7.59 12.38
N HIS A 138 2.72 6.82 12.28
CA HIS A 138 3.75 7.00 11.27
C HIS A 138 3.68 5.86 10.25
N LEU A 139 3.26 6.18 9.02
CA LEU A 139 3.31 5.23 7.90
C LEU A 139 4.73 5.22 7.31
N LEU A 140 5.46 4.13 7.52
CA LEU A 140 6.86 3.99 7.13
C LEU A 140 6.97 3.43 5.71
N VAL A 141 7.41 4.26 4.76
CA VAL A 141 7.41 3.93 3.33
C VAL A 141 8.84 3.83 2.79
N LYS A 142 9.21 2.67 2.27
CA LYS A 142 10.41 2.50 1.43
C LYS A 142 9.98 2.33 -0.03
N ARG A 143 10.34 3.28 -0.90
CA ARG A 143 10.03 3.20 -2.34
C ARG A 143 11.11 2.43 -3.09
N LYS A 144 10.74 1.79 -4.20
CA LYS A 144 11.68 1.17 -5.15
C LYS A 144 12.37 2.23 -6.02
N GLY A 145 11.65 3.30 -6.35
CA GLY A 145 12.11 4.38 -7.20
C GLY A 145 11.08 5.50 -7.28
N ALA A 146 11.31 6.47 -8.18
CA ALA A 146 10.51 7.69 -8.25
C ALA A 146 9.75 7.88 -9.58
N THR A 147 10.11 7.14 -10.64
CA THR A 147 9.71 7.48 -12.01
C THR A 147 8.88 6.40 -12.71
N ASN A 148 8.82 5.17 -12.19
CA ASN A 148 8.06 4.09 -12.79
C ASN A 148 6.61 4.15 -12.29
N LEU A 149 5.68 4.57 -13.15
CA LEU A 149 4.26 4.70 -12.83
C LEU A 149 3.66 3.43 -12.24
N TRP A 150 3.92 2.27 -12.87
CA TRP A 150 3.36 0.99 -12.46
C TRP A 150 3.81 0.62 -11.05
N GLU A 151 5.12 0.69 -10.80
CA GLU A 151 5.69 0.35 -9.49
C GLU A 151 5.20 1.32 -8.40
N THR A 152 5.23 2.63 -8.68
CA THR A 152 4.77 3.63 -7.69
C THR A 152 3.28 3.49 -7.39
N LEU A 153 2.42 3.28 -8.39
CA LEU A 153 0.99 3.07 -8.14
C LEU A 153 0.72 1.79 -7.35
N LEU A 154 1.49 0.73 -7.57
CA LEU A 154 1.32 -0.52 -6.81
C LEU A 154 1.86 -0.43 -5.38
N GLU A 155 2.92 0.35 -5.14
CA GLU A 155 3.35 0.72 -3.78
C GLU A 155 2.25 1.48 -3.02
N ILE A 156 1.63 2.47 -3.67
CA ILE A 156 0.55 3.26 -3.07
C ILE A 156 -0.72 2.40 -2.90
N LEU A 157 -1.04 1.51 -3.85
CA LEU A 157 -2.14 0.55 -3.73
C LEU A 157 -1.94 -0.36 -2.51
N SER A 158 -0.73 -0.91 -2.34
CA SER A 158 -0.38 -1.76 -1.19
C SER A 158 -0.48 -1.01 0.15
N ALA A 159 -0.02 0.24 0.22
CA ALA A 159 -0.20 1.08 1.40
C ALA A 159 -1.69 1.41 1.66
N SER A 160 -2.46 1.67 0.61
CA SER A 160 -3.90 1.88 0.68
C SER A 160 -4.64 0.65 1.20
N MET A 161 -4.33 -0.55 0.69
CA MET A 161 -4.86 -1.82 1.20
C MET A 161 -4.44 -2.05 2.65
N THR A 162 -3.21 -1.69 3.03
CA THR A 162 -2.73 -1.81 4.41
C THR A 162 -3.63 -1.05 5.39
N LEU A 163 -3.93 0.22 5.10
CA LEU A 163 -4.81 1.00 5.97
C LEU A 163 -6.24 0.45 5.99
N ASP A 164 -6.72 -0.12 4.88
CA ASP A 164 -8.02 -0.77 4.85
C ASP A 164 -8.05 -2.05 5.71
N VAL A 165 -6.97 -2.85 5.73
CA VAL A 165 -6.85 -3.98 6.67
C VAL A 165 -6.90 -3.48 8.11
N LEU A 166 -6.10 -2.48 8.47
CA LEU A 166 -6.05 -1.96 9.85
C LEU A 166 -7.36 -1.30 10.30
N ARG A 167 -8.17 -0.78 9.38
CA ARG A 167 -9.52 -0.28 9.68
C ARG A 167 -10.54 -1.38 9.97
N ASN A 168 -10.30 -2.59 9.47
CA ASN A 168 -11.19 -3.75 9.67
C ASN A 168 -10.67 -4.70 10.77
N ALA A 169 -9.39 -4.62 11.10
CA ALA A 169 -8.79 -5.32 12.22
C ALA A 169 -9.12 -4.62 13.55
N HIS A 170 -9.38 -5.40 14.58
CA HIS A 170 -9.76 -4.90 15.91
C HIS A 170 -8.64 -5.12 16.92
N ASP A 171 -8.60 -4.25 17.94
CA ASP A 171 -7.66 -4.37 19.04
C ASP A 171 -7.95 -5.66 19.84
N PRO A 172 -6.97 -6.56 20.06
CA PRO A 172 -7.15 -7.76 20.88
C PRO A 172 -7.63 -7.45 22.31
N SER A 173 -7.24 -6.29 22.85
CA SER A 173 -7.65 -5.81 24.17
C SER A 173 -9.02 -5.12 24.16
N ASN A 174 -9.49 -4.66 22.99
CA ASN A 174 -10.80 -4.05 22.82
C ASN A 174 -11.39 -4.36 21.43
N ALA A 175 -12.16 -5.44 21.36
CA ALA A 175 -12.79 -5.93 20.14
C ALA A 175 -13.78 -4.95 19.47
N THR A 176 -14.09 -3.80 20.10
CA THR A 176 -14.98 -2.78 19.52
C THR A 176 -14.25 -1.65 18.81
N LEU A 177 -12.93 -1.51 19.04
CA LEU A 177 -12.13 -0.45 18.44
C LEU A 177 -11.26 -1.02 17.31
N PRO A 178 -11.31 -0.44 16.10
CA PRO A 178 -10.40 -0.82 15.04
C PRO A 178 -8.98 -0.36 15.39
N LEU A 179 -7.97 -1.09 14.92
CA LEU A 179 -6.55 -0.75 15.11
C LEU A 179 -6.17 0.57 14.42
N PHE A 180 -6.91 0.96 13.39
CA PHE A 180 -6.79 2.26 12.73
C PHE A 180 -8.16 2.94 12.59
N PRO A 181 -8.62 3.70 13.62
CA PRO A 181 -9.92 4.36 13.60
C PRO A 181 -9.97 5.51 12.59
N PRO A 182 -11.16 5.96 12.16
CA PRO A 182 -11.28 7.04 11.17
C PRO A 182 -10.55 8.33 11.56
N ILE A 183 -10.54 8.68 12.86
CA ILE A 183 -9.82 9.85 13.38
C ILE A 183 -8.30 9.73 13.25
N ALA A 184 -7.75 8.51 13.23
CA ALA A 184 -6.32 8.27 13.12
C ALA A 184 -5.73 8.81 11.81
N ALA A 185 -6.51 8.83 10.73
CA ALA A 185 -6.04 9.37 9.44
C ALA A 185 -5.62 10.85 9.53
N ALA A 186 -6.28 11.64 10.37
CA ALA A 186 -5.93 13.03 10.59
C ALA A 186 -4.63 13.21 11.38
N ASP A 187 -4.23 12.19 12.14
CA ASP A 187 -3.02 12.17 12.97
C ASP A 187 -1.93 11.22 12.43
N THR A 188 -2.06 10.84 11.15
CA THR A 188 -1.05 10.08 10.43
C THR A 188 -0.01 11.02 9.83
N GLN A 189 1.27 10.66 9.89
CA GLN A 189 2.37 11.24 9.13
C GLN A 189 2.95 10.17 8.21
N THR A 190 3.07 10.46 6.91
CA THR A 190 3.81 9.57 6.00
C THR A 190 5.30 9.87 6.10
N VAL A 191 6.11 8.85 6.40
CA VAL A 191 7.56 8.95 6.59
C VAL A 191 8.27 8.15 5.50
N ILE A 192 8.99 8.83 4.62
CA ILE A 192 9.73 8.23 3.51
C ILE A 192 11.15 7.87 3.96
N LEU A 193 11.51 6.59 3.81
CA LEU A 193 12.77 6.01 4.29
C LEU A 193 13.91 6.04 3.26
N ASP A 194 13.60 6.29 1.98
CA ASP A 194 14.62 6.40 0.93
C ASP A 194 15.09 7.83 0.66
N ASP A 195 16.17 7.94 -0.12
CA ASP A 195 16.72 9.19 -0.65
C ASP A 195 16.42 9.39 -2.14
N HIS A 196 15.50 8.61 -2.74
CA HIS A 196 15.14 8.85 -4.14
C HIS A 196 14.52 10.24 -4.26
N ALA A 197 14.68 10.89 -5.41
CA ALA A 197 13.93 12.10 -5.73
C ALA A 197 12.42 11.89 -5.52
N ASP A 198 11.68 12.96 -5.29
CA ASP A 198 10.23 12.90 -5.10
C ASP A 198 9.56 12.24 -6.31
N GLY A 199 9.91 12.73 -7.51
CA GLY A 199 9.34 12.26 -8.77
C GLY A 199 7.92 12.78 -9.01
N PRO A 200 7.33 12.49 -10.18
CA PRO A 200 6.04 13.05 -10.59
C PRO A 200 4.83 12.54 -9.79
N TYR A 201 5.00 11.47 -9.00
CA TYR A 201 3.92 10.80 -8.28
C TYR A 201 3.99 11.00 -6.76
N PHE A 202 4.96 11.78 -6.26
CA PHE A 202 5.20 11.92 -4.82
C PHE A 202 4.01 12.44 -4.04
N ASP A 203 3.25 13.35 -4.64
CA ASP A 203 2.07 13.95 -4.04
C ASP A 203 1.00 12.92 -3.63
N LEU A 204 0.96 11.76 -4.29
CA LEU A 204 0.02 10.70 -3.96
C LEU A 204 0.22 10.11 -2.55
N TRP A 205 1.40 10.27 -1.95
CA TRP A 205 1.62 9.86 -0.55
C TRP A 205 0.81 10.70 0.45
N ARG A 206 0.24 11.84 0.02
CA ARG A 206 -0.75 12.63 0.80
C ARG A 206 -2.14 11.98 0.86
N LEU A 207 -2.38 10.88 0.14
CA LEU A 207 -3.61 10.09 0.31
C LEU A 207 -3.77 9.54 1.73
N PHE A 208 -2.66 9.39 2.46
CA PHE A 208 -2.63 8.73 3.77
C PHE A 208 -2.56 9.69 4.94
N SER A 209 -2.38 10.98 4.68
CA SER A 209 -2.13 12.00 5.70
C SER A 209 -2.49 13.38 5.18
N PRO A 210 -3.13 14.25 6.00
CA PRO A 210 -3.28 15.66 5.67
C PRO A 210 -1.94 16.41 5.67
N HIS A 211 -0.90 15.82 6.25
CA HIS A 211 0.44 16.40 6.33
C HIS A 211 1.29 16.02 5.11
N PRO A 212 2.20 16.91 4.65
CA PRO A 212 3.16 16.56 3.62
C PRO A 212 4.02 15.36 4.05
N PRO A 213 4.37 14.43 3.14
CA PRO A 213 5.31 13.36 3.45
C PRO A 213 6.65 13.93 3.90
N VAL A 214 7.25 13.35 4.95
CA VAL A 214 8.54 13.78 5.49
C VAL A 214 9.61 12.74 5.23
N ARG A 215 10.84 13.18 4.99
CA ARG A 215 11.99 12.26 4.91
C ARG A 215 12.40 11.83 6.32
N PHE A 216 12.73 10.56 6.50
CA PHE A 216 13.14 10.05 7.80
C PHE A 216 14.38 10.77 8.35
N LYS A 217 15.35 11.09 7.49
CA LYS A 217 16.51 11.91 7.87
C LYS A 217 16.13 13.32 8.36
N ALA A 218 15.13 13.94 7.74
CA ALA A 218 14.65 15.26 8.16
C ALA A 218 13.91 15.17 9.51
N LEU A 219 13.15 14.08 9.71
CA LEU A 219 12.51 13.79 10.99
C LEU A 219 13.57 13.62 12.09
N LEU A 220 14.61 12.79 11.87
CA LEU A 220 15.71 12.59 12.83
C LEU A 220 16.47 13.88 13.17
N ALA A 221 16.63 14.78 12.20
CA ALA A 221 17.33 16.06 12.39
C ALA A 221 16.49 17.13 13.10
N SER A 222 15.18 16.91 13.27
CA SER A 222 14.29 17.88 13.92
C SER A 222 14.54 17.93 15.43
N PRO A 223 14.72 19.13 16.03
CA PRO A 223 14.89 19.27 17.49
C PRO A 223 13.73 18.69 18.31
N ALA A 224 12.52 18.64 17.72
CA ALA A 224 11.34 18.08 18.37
C ALA A 224 11.42 16.55 18.53
N SER A 225 12.27 15.86 17.77
CA SER A 225 12.33 14.40 17.73
C SER A 225 12.94 13.79 18.99
N SER A 226 13.81 14.51 19.68
CA SER A 226 14.43 14.04 20.94
C SER A 226 13.42 13.88 22.08
N HIS A 227 12.22 14.44 21.94
CA HIS A 227 11.13 14.33 22.92
C HIS A 227 9.81 13.94 22.24
N ALA A 228 9.89 13.22 21.12
CA ALA A 228 8.69 12.78 20.41
C ALA A 228 7.86 11.85 21.32
N PRO A 229 6.53 12.06 21.41
CA PRO A 229 5.68 11.14 22.15
C PRO A 229 5.68 9.75 21.50
N LYS A 230 5.23 8.74 22.24
CA LYS A 230 5.00 7.41 21.69
C LYS A 230 4.08 7.49 20.47
N THR A 231 4.41 6.72 19.44
CA THR A 231 3.70 6.71 18.16
C THR A 231 3.46 5.29 17.70
N ASN A 232 2.37 5.06 16.98
CA ASN A 232 2.15 3.80 16.28
C ASN A 232 2.86 3.86 14.94
N ILE A 233 3.60 2.81 14.58
CA ILE A 233 4.27 2.69 13.28
C ILE A 233 3.56 1.67 12.40
N ILE A 234 3.32 2.02 11.14
CA ILE A 234 2.69 1.15 10.15
C ILE A 234 3.74 0.76 9.11
N LEU A 235 3.93 -0.55 8.93
CA LEU A 235 4.79 -1.14 7.93
C LEU A 235 3.90 -1.74 6.83
N PRO A 236 3.79 -1.12 5.66
CA PRO A 236 2.84 -1.52 4.64
C PRO A 236 3.25 -2.81 3.92
N LEU A 237 2.26 -3.46 3.31
CA LEU A 237 2.47 -4.46 2.26
C LEU A 237 3.51 -3.92 1.25
N ALA A 238 4.37 -4.80 0.74
CA ALA A 238 5.26 -4.40 -0.34
C ALA A 238 4.46 -3.96 -1.58
N GLY A 239 5.00 -3.08 -2.43
CA GLY A 239 4.33 -2.67 -3.66
C GLY A 239 4.04 -3.84 -4.61
N ALA A 240 4.85 -4.89 -4.56
CA ALA A 240 4.60 -6.12 -5.32
C ALA A 240 3.70 -7.13 -4.58
N GLY A 241 3.26 -6.85 -3.35
CA GLY A 241 2.51 -7.77 -2.47
C GLY A 241 1.02 -7.55 -2.41
N ASN A 242 0.46 -6.98 -3.46
CA ASN A 242 -0.98 -6.96 -3.68
C ASN A 242 -1.35 -7.92 -4.81
N PRO A 243 -2.62 -8.38 -4.86
CA PRO A 243 -3.05 -9.34 -5.86
C PRO A 243 -2.98 -8.81 -7.30
N LEU A 244 -3.01 -7.49 -7.51
CA LEU A 244 -2.88 -6.93 -8.85
C LEU A 244 -1.47 -7.11 -9.41
N TRP A 245 -0.43 -6.99 -8.57
CA TRP A 245 0.93 -7.35 -8.96
C TRP A 245 1.07 -8.87 -9.16
N GLU A 246 0.57 -9.68 -8.24
CA GLU A 246 0.81 -11.13 -8.28
C GLU A 246 0.09 -11.83 -9.45
N ASN A 247 -0.93 -11.16 -10.01
CA ASN A 247 -1.70 -11.64 -11.16
C ASN A 247 -1.41 -10.87 -12.46
N ASP A 248 -0.35 -10.07 -12.54
CA ASP A 248 -0.10 -9.20 -13.71
C ASP A 248 0.21 -9.97 -15.00
N TRP A 249 0.64 -11.22 -14.89
CA TRP A 249 0.93 -12.12 -16.03
C TRP A 249 -0.13 -13.21 -16.26
N VAL A 250 -1.19 -13.28 -15.46
CA VAL A 250 -2.21 -14.34 -15.55
C VAL A 250 -3.47 -13.77 -16.19
N ASP A 251 -3.87 -14.34 -17.33
CA ASP A 251 -5.15 -13.99 -17.95
C ASP A 251 -6.32 -14.57 -17.14
N ARG A 252 -7.25 -13.71 -16.75
CA ARG A 252 -8.44 -14.06 -15.96
C ARG A 252 -9.68 -13.45 -16.61
N PRO A 253 -10.17 -14.01 -17.72
CA PRO A 253 -11.23 -13.40 -18.54
C PRO A 253 -12.55 -13.21 -17.78
N ASN A 254 -12.77 -13.97 -16.71
CA ASN A 254 -13.97 -13.89 -15.88
C ASN A 254 -13.87 -12.84 -14.75
N CYS A 255 -12.67 -12.30 -14.47
CA CYS A 255 -12.46 -11.27 -13.45
C CYS A 255 -12.69 -9.86 -14.01
N THR A 256 -13.94 -9.53 -14.33
CA THR A 256 -14.30 -8.24 -14.94
C THR A 256 -14.48 -7.09 -13.94
N LEU A 257 -14.49 -7.41 -12.64
CA LEU A 257 -14.74 -6.47 -11.55
C LEU A 257 -13.66 -6.60 -10.48
N SER A 258 -13.08 -5.47 -10.07
CA SER A 258 -12.22 -5.37 -8.89
C SER A 258 -12.70 -4.24 -7.98
N PRO A 259 -13.45 -4.55 -6.91
CA PRO A 259 -13.82 -3.56 -5.90
C PRO A 259 -12.61 -2.83 -5.29
N THR A 260 -11.51 -3.52 -5.02
CA THR A 260 -10.31 -2.93 -4.41
C THR A 260 -9.62 -1.93 -5.35
N LEU A 261 -9.40 -2.30 -6.62
CA LEU A 261 -8.86 -1.39 -7.62
C LEU A 261 -9.80 -0.21 -7.88
N ARG A 262 -11.12 -0.44 -7.92
CA ARG A 262 -12.10 0.63 -8.09
C ARG A 262 -12.07 1.64 -6.93
N ALA A 263 -11.95 1.15 -5.69
CA ALA A 263 -11.82 2.02 -4.52
C ALA A 263 -10.53 2.85 -4.60
N PHE A 264 -9.42 2.22 -4.95
CA PHE A 264 -8.13 2.89 -5.13
C PHE A 264 -8.17 3.97 -6.21
N SER A 265 -8.66 3.64 -7.41
CA SER A 265 -8.80 4.61 -8.51
C SER A 265 -9.67 5.80 -8.12
N ARG A 266 -10.78 5.56 -7.40
CA ARG A 266 -11.62 6.66 -6.88
C ARG A 266 -10.86 7.56 -5.91
N ARG A 267 -10.06 6.99 -5.00
CA ARG A 267 -9.24 7.78 -4.05
C ARG A 267 -8.26 8.69 -4.77
N ILE A 268 -7.56 8.19 -5.80
CA ILE A 268 -6.66 9.00 -6.63
C ILE A 268 -7.41 10.13 -7.34
N LEU A 269 -8.54 9.82 -7.99
CA LEU A 269 -9.33 10.82 -8.70
C LEU A 269 -9.84 11.91 -7.74
N THR A 270 -10.37 11.52 -6.59
CA THR A 270 -10.82 12.45 -5.53
C THR A 270 -9.68 13.33 -5.05
N HIS A 271 -8.50 12.76 -4.77
CA HIS A 271 -7.32 13.52 -4.34
C HIS A 271 -6.91 14.61 -5.32
N HIS A 272 -7.02 14.34 -6.62
CA HIS A 272 -6.75 15.31 -7.67
C HIS A 272 -7.95 16.16 -8.09
N HIS A 273 -9.06 16.08 -7.34
CA HIS A 273 -10.31 16.81 -7.62
C HIS A 273 -10.84 16.55 -9.04
N ILE A 274 -10.70 15.32 -9.52
CA ILE A 274 -11.18 14.88 -10.82
C ILE A 274 -12.54 14.21 -10.61
N PRO A 275 -13.64 14.77 -11.16
CA PRO A 275 -14.95 14.18 -11.00
C PRO A 275 -15.05 12.83 -11.73
N PRO A 276 -15.91 11.91 -11.27
CA PRO A 276 -16.23 10.70 -12.03
C PRO A 276 -16.64 11.07 -13.46
N ARG A 277 -16.06 10.38 -14.45
CA ARG A 277 -16.48 10.60 -15.84
C ARG A 277 -17.96 10.21 -15.96
N PRO A 278 -18.84 11.11 -16.46
CA PRO A 278 -20.22 10.73 -16.72
C PRO A 278 -20.24 9.54 -17.68
N ALA A 279 -21.29 8.72 -17.60
CA ALA A 279 -21.49 7.64 -18.55
C ALA A 279 -21.34 8.24 -19.97
N PRO A 280 -20.52 7.62 -20.85
CA PRO A 280 -20.33 8.16 -22.18
C PRO A 280 -21.72 8.34 -22.81
N PRO A 281 -22.04 9.51 -23.36
CA PRO A 281 -23.30 9.70 -24.07
C PRO A 281 -23.42 8.63 -25.14
N ALA A 282 -24.66 8.23 -25.47
CA ALA A 282 -24.91 7.30 -26.58
C ALA A 282 -24.05 7.73 -27.77
N ALA A 283 -23.23 6.78 -28.28
CA ALA A 283 -22.11 7.04 -29.18
C ALA A 283 -22.59 7.66 -30.50
N THR A 284 -22.76 8.97 -30.49
CA THR A 284 -23.30 9.78 -31.60
C THR A 284 -22.21 10.68 -32.21
N GLY A 285 -20.97 10.58 -31.70
CA GLY A 285 -19.82 11.37 -32.14
C GLY A 285 -18.75 10.55 -32.89
N PRO A 286 -17.80 11.23 -33.56
CA PRO A 286 -16.67 10.59 -34.24
C PRO A 286 -15.82 9.76 -33.26
N LEU A 287 -15.53 8.51 -33.62
CA LEU A 287 -14.59 7.67 -32.87
C LEU A 287 -13.22 8.36 -32.82
N THR A 288 -12.65 8.50 -31.62
CA THR A 288 -11.31 9.08 -31.44
C THR A 288 -10.34 7.99 -30.98
N LEU A 289 -9.35 7.67 -31.82
CA LEU A 289 -8.24 6.78 -31.50
C LEU A 289 -7.08 7.62 -30.96
N THR A 290 -6.72 7.40 -29.69
CA THR A 290 -5.57 8.06 -29.05
C THR A 290 -4.42 7.06 -28.91
N LEU A 291 -3.29 7.31 -29.58
CA LEU A 291 -2.06 6.55 -29.38
C LEU A 291 -1.22 7.19 -28.27
N LEU A 292 -0.93 6.43 -27.21
CA LEU A 292 0.03 6.83 -26.19
C LEU A 292 1.45 6.59 -26.70
N THR A 293 2.18 7.68 -26.92
CA THR A 293 3.55 7.64 -27.42
C THR A 293 4.56 7.54 -26.28
N ARG A 294 5.61 6.75 -26.48
CA ARG A 294 6.76 6.65 -25.57
C ARG A 294 7.99 7.13 -26.31
N ARG A 295 8.71 8.12 -25.77
CA ARG A 295 9.89 8.70 -26.44
C ARG A 295 11.20 7.97 -26.13
N HIS A 296 11.28 7.30 -24.99
CA HIS A 296 12.56 6.78 -24.49
C HIS A 296 12.63 5.25 -24.59
N THR A 297 11.70 4.53 -23.95
CA THR A 297 11.70 3.07 -23.87
C THR A 297 10.46 2.47 -24.53
N ARG A 298 10.57 1.24 -25.05
CA ARG A 298 9.48 0.50 -25.72
C ARG A 298 8.77 1.37 -26.80
N ARG A 299 9.59 1.96 -27.67
CA ARG A 299 9.14 2.88 -28.74
C ARG A 299 8.60 2.08 -29.92
N LEU A 300 7.51 2.54 -30.52
CA LEU A 300 7.09 2.06 -31.83
C LEU A 300 7.99 2.71 -32.90
N LEU A 301 8.77 1.90 -33.62
CA LEU A 301 9.63 2.37 -34.70
C LEU A 301 8.76 2.92 -35.84
N ASN A 302 9.20 4.02 -36.47
CA ASN A 302 8.47 4.70 -37.56
C ASN A 302 7.01 5.07 -37.24
N HIS A 303 6.67 5.31 -35.96
CA HIS A 303 5.29 5.59 -35.53
C HIS A 303 4.59 6.70 -36.34
N THR A 304 5.31 7.76 -36.73
CA THR A 304 4.75 8.86 -37.53
C THR A 304 4.27 8.38 -38.90
N ALA A 305 5.07 7.57 -39.60
CA ALA A 305 4.70 7.01 -40.89
C ALA A 305 3.57 5.99 -40.76
N LEU A 306 3.60 5.14 -39.73
CA LEU A 306 2.54 4.16 -39.44
C LEU A 306 1.20 4.86 -39.17
N LEU A 307 1.19 5.93 -38.39
CA LEU A 307 -0.02 6.71 -38.12
C LEU A 307 -0.53 7.46 -39.35
N ALA A 308 0.37 8.02 -40.16
CA ALA A 308 0.02 8.67 -41.42
C ALA A 308 -0.61 7.68 -42.42
N ALA A 309 -0.18 6.41 -42.41
CA ALA A 309 -0.76 5.35 -43.24
C ALA A 309 -2.10 4.80 -42.68
N LEU A 310 -2.29 4.86 -41.36
CA LEU A 310 -3.46 4.28 -40.69
C LEU A 310 -4.77 5.01 -41.02
N ALA A 311 -4.76 6.36 -41.02
CA ALA A 311 -5.97 7.14 -41.30
C ALA A 311 -6.55 6.87 -42.71
N PRO A 312 -5.77 6.90 -43.81
CA PRO A 312 -6.24 6.50 -45.14
C PRO A 312 -6.77 5.07 -45.19
N ALA A 313 -6.07 4.11 -44.55
CA ALA A 313 -6.44 2.71 -44.58
C ALA A 313 -7.79 2.43 -43.89
N LEU A 314 -8.10 3.14 -42.81
CA LEU A 314 -9.35 2.96 -42.05
C LEU A 314 -10.51 3.81 -42.57
N ARG A 315 -10.25 4.83 -43.40
CA ARG A 315 -11.27 5.76 -43.89
C ARG A 315 -12.49 5.10 -44.57
N PRO A 316 -12.35 4.01 -45.36
CA PRO A 316 -13.51 3.33 -45.97
C PRO A 316 -14.46 2.71 -44.94
N HIS A 317 -13.95 2.32 -43.78
CA HIS A 317 -14.71 1.64 -42.73
C HIS A 317 -15.12 2.57 -41.59
N LEU A 318 -14.29 3.58 -41.30
CA LEU A 318 -14.46 4.53 -40.20
C LEU A 318 -14.20 5.97 -40.70
N PRO A 319 -15.09 6.53 -41.55
CA PRO A 319 -14.87 7.82 -42.20
C PRO A 319 -14.79 9.00 -41.22
N ALA A 320 -15.36 8.84 -40.02
CA ALA A 320 -15.34 9.84 -38.94
C ALA A 320 -14.23 9.60 -37.90
N LEU A 321 -13.29 8.67 -38.13
CA LEU A 321 -12.21 8.38 -37.20
C LEU A 321 -11.27 9.58 -37.04
N LYS A 322 -11.08 10.04 -35.80
CA LYS A 322 -10.04 11.01 -35.44
C LYS A 322 -8.87 10.25 -34.81
N ILE A 323 -7.68 10.37 -35.41
CA ILE A 323 -6.46 9.79 -34.85
C ILE A 323 -5.65 10.90 -34.20
N GLN A 324 -5.25 10.71 -32.95
CA GLN A 324 -4.39 11.64 -32.22
C GLN A 324 -3.28 10.91 -31.46
N THR A 325 -2.18 11.61 -31.22
CA THR A 325 -1.07 11.13 -30.39
C THR A 325 -1.01 11.90 -29.10
N LEU A 326 -0.83 11.20 -27.99
CA LEU A 326 -0.59 11.79 -26.68
C LEU A 326 0.78 11.35 -26.19
N ASP A 327 1.56 12.27 -25.64
CA ASP A 327 2.78 11.95 -24.91
C ASP A 327 2.53 12.14 -23.41
N PRO A 328 2.31 11.06 -22.65
CA PRO A 328 2.05 11.17 -21.21
C PRO A 328 3.21 11.83 -20.46
N ALA A 329 4.46 11.66 -20.92
CA ALA A 329 5.62 12.24 -20.24
C ALA A 329 5.69 13.77 -20.34
N ALA A 330 4.96 14.37 -21.28
CA ALA A 330 4.83 15.82 -21.42
C ALA A 330 3.73 16.42 -20.52
N LEU A 331 3.00 15.59 -19.77
CA LEU A 331 1.88 15.99 -18.93
C LEU A 331 2.16 15.71 -17.46
N SER A 332 1.64 16.57 -16.59
CA SER A 332 1.56 16.26 -15.16
C SER A 332 0.68 15.03 -14.94
N PHE A 333 0.89 14.28 -13.85
CA PHE A 333 0.07 13.10 -13.57
C PHE A 333 -1.44 13.42 -13.49
N PRO A 334 -1.89 14.51 -12.82
CA PRO A 334 -3.30 14.92 -12.86
C PRO A 334 -3.82 15.20 -14.28
N ASP A 335 -3.01 15.79 -15.15
CA ASP A 335 -3.42 16.06 -16.53
C ASP A 335 -3.48 14.79 -17.38
N GLN A 336 -2.64 13.78 -17.09
CA GLN A 336 -2.77 12.45 -17.70
C GLN A 336 -4.13 11.84 -17.32
N LEU A 337 -4.51 11.88 -16.03
CA LEU A 337 -5.78 11.34 -15.53
C LEU A 337 -7.02 12.04 -16.10
N ARG A 338 -6.94 13.34 -16.41
CA ARG A 338 -8.06 14.06 -17.03
C ARG A 338 -8.27 13.69 -18.50
N ARG A 339 -7.19 13.32 -19.19
CA ARG A 339 -7.19 13.08 -20.65
C ARG A 339 -7.42 11.63 -21.05
N ILE A 340 -7.06 10.68 -20.19
CA ILE A 340 -7.19 9.23 -20.43
C ILE A 340 -8.45 8.74 -19.70
#